data_AF-A0A8C6CP31-F1
#
_entry.id   AF-A0A8C6CP31-F1
#
_cell.length_a   1.000
_cell.length_b   1.000
_cell.length_c   1.000
_cell.angle_alpha   90.00
_cell.angle_beta   90.00
_cell.angle_gamma   90.00
#
_symmetry.space_group_name_H-M   'P 1'
#
loop_
_entity.id
_entity.type
_entity.pdbx_description
1 polymer ?
#
loop_
_entity_poly.entity_id
_entity_poly.type
_entity_poly.pdbx_seq_one_letter_code
_entity_poly.pdbx_strand_id
1 'polypeptide(L)'
;MDFVFILKVLKSFPWSSHVRGVGPRGFPLRLQATEVRINPVEFNPDFIVRMIPKVEWAALLEAADTLHLIQVPKEPIQGYEHNEEFLRKMHHVLLEVEVLEGTLQCPESGRLFPISRGIPNMLLSDEETEILIYLKKKKKKKLS
;
A
#
# COMPACT_ATOMS: atom_id res chain seq x y z
N MET A 1 19.27 -18.72 4.21
CA MET A 1 19.70 -17.68 3.25
C MET A 1 18.47 -17.02 2.65
N ASP A 2 17.64 -16.45 3.53
CA ASP A 2 17.06 -15.11 3.53
C ASP A 2 16.90 -14.37 2.19
N PHE A 3 16.03 -14.88 1.30
CA PHE A 3 15.63 -14.21 0.06
C PHE A 3 14.27 -13.47 0.16
N VAL A 4 13.79 -13.13 1.37
CA VAL A 4 12.46 -12.53 1.56
C VAL A 4 12.54 -11.19 2.32
N PHE A 5 13.44 -10.31 1.89
CA PHE A 5 13.51 -8.93 2.39
C PHE A 5 13.67 -7.98 1.21
N ILE A 6 12.54 -7.68 0.57
CA ILE A 6 12.17 -6.44 -0.14
C ILE A 6 10.82 -6.79 -0.72
N LEU A 7 9.75 -6.29 -0.09
CA LEU A 7 8.34 -6.31 -0.53
C LEU A 7 7.48 -5.65 0.56
N LYS A 8 7.90 -4.48 1.07
CA LYS A 8 7.34 -3.98 2.34
C LYS A 8 6.26 -2.92 2.22
N VAL A 9 5.96 -2.42 1.01
CA VAL A 9 4.82 -1.50 0.82
C VAL A 9 3.65 -2.12 0.03
N LEU A 10 3.88 -3.05 -0.91
CA LEU A 10 2.80 -3.44 -1.84
C LEU A 10 2.34 -4.92 -1.81
N LYS A 11 3.13 -5.88 -1.30
CA LYS A 11 2.76 -7.33 -1.31
C LYS A 11 2.43 -7.94 0.04
N SER A 12 2.92 -7.34 1.13
CA SER A 12 2.56 -7.73 2.51
C SER A 12 1.54 -6.80 3.16
N PHE A 13 1.05 -5.80 2.43
CA PHE A 13 0.01 -4.92 2.93
C PHE A 13 -1.34 -5.64 2.90
N PRO A 14 -2.00 -5.88 4.04
CA PRO A 14 -3.44 -5.86 4.07
C PRO A 14 -3.86 -4.42 3.78
N TRP A 15 -3.88 -4.12 2.48
CA TRP A 15 -4.52 -3.00 1.84
C TRP A 15 -5.91 -2.72 2.44
N SER A 16 -6.61 -3.78 2.86
CA SER A 16 -7.81 -3.65 3.67
C SER A 16 -7.48 -3.48 5.16
N SER A 17 -7.98 -2.38 5.73
CA SER A 17 -8.11 -2.27 7.18
C SER A 17 -8.97 -3.43 7.73
N HIS A 18 -8.37 -4.32 8.51
CA HIS A 18 -9.08 -5.44 9.18
C HIS A 18 -9.78 -5.01 10.48
N VAL A 19 -9.91 -3.69 10.71
CA VAL A 19 -10.77 -3.18 11.78
C VAL A 19 -12.16 -3.77 11.60
N ARG A 20 -12.63 -4.51 12.61
CA ARG A 20 -13.90 -5.25 12.57
C ARG A 20 -15.04 -4.34 12.08
N GLY A 21 -15.71 -4.74 11.01
CA GLY A 21 -16.83 -4.03 10.41
C GLY A 21 -16.48 -2.89 9.43
N VAL A 22 -15.25 -2.83 8.90
CA VAL A 22 -14.87 -1.89 7.81
C VAL A 22 -15.30 -2.36 6.41
N GLY A 23 -15.50 -3.65 6.17
CA GLY A 23 -15.91 -4.13 4.84
C GLY A 23 -14.92 -3.69 3.74
N PRO A 24 -15.33 -3.65 2.46
CA PRO A 24 -14.44 -3.28 1.36
C PRO A 24 -14.04 -1.79 1.35
N ARG A 25 -14.63 -0.94 2.20
CA ARG A 25 -14.40 0.51 2.25
C ARG A 25 -13.14 0.93 3.00
N GLY A 26 -12.38 -0.03 3.54
CA GLY A 26 -11.13 0.21 4.26
C GLY A 26 -9.90 0.31 3.37
N PHE A 27 -10.08 0.34 2.05
CA PHE A 27 -9.05 0.29 1.03
C PHE A 27 -9.32 1.36 -0.04
N PRO A 28 -8.28 2.01 -0.61
CA PRO A 28 -6.88 2.01 -0.18
C PRO A 28 -6.61 2.75 1.12
N LEU A 29 -5.57 2.30 1.85
CA LEU A 29 -5.03 3.07 2.94
C LEU A 29 -4.28 4.26 2.35
N ARG A 30 -4.55 5.47 2.85
CA ARG A 30 -3.88 6.68 2.37
C ARG A 30 -2.49 6.74 2.96
N LEU A 31 -1.48 6.72 2.11
CA LEU A 31 -0.08 6.85 2.50
C LEU A 31 0.24 8.33 2.80
N GLN A 32 1.01 8.56 3.84
CA GLN A 32 1.74 9.81 4.08
C GLN A 32 3.17 9.45 4.46
N ALA A 33 4.13 9.73 3.59
CA ALA A 33 5.53 9.44 3.85
C ALA A 33 6.26 10.67 4.37
N THR A 34 7.10 10.49 5.39
CA THR A 34 8.00 11.54 5.91
C THR A 34 9.45 11.25 5.56
N GLU A 35 9.81 9.98 5.37
CA GLU A 35 11.13 9.57 4.89
C GLU A 35 10.99 8.47 3.84
N VAL A 36 11.62 8.67 2.70
CA VAL A 36 11.60 7.76 1.55
C VAL A 36 13.03 7.51 1.10
N ARG A 37 13.33 6.27 0.75
CA ARG A 37 14.64 5.85 0.25
C ARG A 37 14.47 5.07 -1.04
N ILE A 38 15.39 5.28 -1.97
CA ILE A 38 15.55 4.42 -3.13
C ILE A 38 16.61 3.38 -2.80
N ASN A 39 16.23 2.10 -2.87
CA ASN A 39 17.09 0.96 -2.63
C ASN A 39 17.12 0.10 -3.90
N PRO A 40 18.17 0.17 -4.72
CA PRO A 40 18.26 -0.60 -5.96
C PRO A 40 18.17 -2.10 -5.72
N VAL A 41 17.40 -2.79 -6.55
CA VAL A 41 17.19 -4.25 -6.47
C VAL A 41 17.49 -4.88 -7.82
N GLU A 42 18.00 -6.11 -7.82
CA GLU A 42 18.22 -6.85 -9.06
C GLU A 42 16.91 -6.98 -9.86
N PHE A 43 16.97 -6.56 -11.13
CA PHE A 43 15.81 -6.58 -12.01
C PHE A 43 15.47 -8.01 -12.43
N ASN A 44 14.26 -8.45 -12.07
CA ASN A 44 13.72 -9.75 -12.46
C ASN A 44 12.41 -9.57 -13.24
N PRO A 45 12.44 -9.60 -14.59
CA PRO A 45 11.27 -9.31 -15.41
C PRO A 45 10.14 -10.31 -15.19
N ASP A 46 10.45 -11.61 -15.06
CA ASP A 46 9.45 -12.67 -14.82
C ASP A 46 8.68 -12.43 -13.51
N PHE A 47 9.36 -11.92 -12.49
CA PHE A 47 8.71 -11.55 -11.23
C PHE A 47 7.73 -10.40 -11.43
N ILE A 48 8.13 -9.34 -12.15
CA ILE A 48 7.29 -8.18 -12.41
C ILE A 48 6.07 -8.56 -13.25
N VAL A 49 6.24 -9.36 -14.30
CA VAL A 49 5.15 -9.88 -15.15
C VAL A 49 4.09 -10.60 -14.31
N ARG A 50 4.51 -11.47 -13.37
CA ARG A 50 3.57 -12.17 -12.49
C ARG A 50 2.89 -11.29 -11.44
N MET A 51 3.46 -10.12 -11.15
CA MET A 51 2.91 -9.17 -10.17
C MET A 51 1.90 -8.22 -10.79
N ILE A 52 2.09 -7.80 -12.03
CA ILE A 52 1.25 -6.81 -12.74
C ILE A 52 -0.26 -7.12 -12.65
N PRO A 53 -0.75 -8.36 -12.89
CA PRO A 53 -2.18 -8.68 -12.76
C PRO A 53 -2.74 -8.60 -11.34
N LYS A 54 -1.87 -8.55 -10.32
CA LYS A 54 -2.23 -8.51 -8.89
C LYS A 54 -2.14 -7.10 -8.31
N VAL A 55 -1.71 -6.12 -9.11
CA VAL A 55 -1.58 -4.74 -8.69
C VAL A 55 -2.96 -4.08 -8.69
N GLU A 56 -3.31 -3.49 -7.55
CA GLU A 56 -4.43 -2.56 -7.46
C GLU A 56 -3.97 -1.17 -7.95
N TRP A 57 -4.22 -0.89 -9.23
CA TRP A 57 -3.68 0.28 -9.93
C TRP A 57 -4.08 1.61 -9.32
N ALA A 58 -5.32 1.74 -8.85
CA ALA A 58 -5.78 2.97 -8.20
C ALA A 58 -4.98 3.27 -6.91
N ALA A 59 -4.70 2.23 -6.10
CA ALA A 59 -3.92 2.37 -4.88
C ALA A 59 -2.44 2.68 -5.18
N LEU A 60 -1.89 2.05 -6.22
CA LEU A 60 -0.53 2.32 -6.69
C LEU A 60 -0.38 3.78 -7.11
N LEU A 61 -1.32 4.30 -7.90
CA LEU A 61 -1.29 5.67 -8.39
C LEU A 61 -1.46 6.69 -7.27
N GLU A 62 -2.35 6.44 -6.30
CA GLU A 62 -2.49 7.30 -5.12
C GLU A 62 -1.20 7.33 -4.30
N ALA A 63 -0.58 6.17 -4.05
CA ALA A 63 0.69 6.11 -3.34
C ALA A 63 1.83 6.79 -4.11
N ALA A 64 1.90 6.58 -5.44
CA ALA A 64 2.90 7.21 -6.29
C ALA A 64 2.79 8.73 -6.31
N ASP A 65 1.58 9.27 -6.32
CA ASP A 65 1.31 10.71 -6.25
C ASP A 65 1.79 11.32 -4.92
N THR A 66 1.44 10.67 -3.80
CA THR A 66 1.95 11.05 -2.46
C THR A 66 3.46 11.05 -2.39
N LEU A 67 4.11 10.07 -3.02
CA LEU A 67 5.57 9.93 -3.04
C LEU A 67 6.24 10.80 -4.10
N HIS A 68 5.46 11.57 -4.86
CA HIS A 68 5.92 12.43 -5.96
C HIS A 68 6.76 11.66 -7.00
N LEU A 69 6.41 10.39 -7.26
CA LEU A 69 7.08 9.58 -8.27
C LEU A 69 6.68 10.06 -9.66
N ILE A 70 7.66 10.27 -10.52
CA ILE A 70 7.44 10.67 -11.90
C ILE A 70 7.32 9.43 -12.81
N GLN A 71 6.54 9.56 -13.90
CA GLN A 71 6.44 8.57 -14.97
C GLN A 71 5.94 7.17 -14.55
N VAL A 72 5.09 7.09 -13.54
CA VAL A 72 4.44 5.83 -13.13
C VAL A 72 3.42 5.40 -14.18
N PRO A 73 3.49 4.15 -14.68
CA PRO A 73 2.45 3.63 -15.58
C PRO A 73 1.07 3.67 -14.93
N LYS A 74 0.06 4.12 -15.68
CA LYS A 74 -1.31 4.29 -15.17
C LYS A 74 -2.14 3.01 -15.21
N GLU A 75 -1.82 2.14 -16.15
CA GLU A 75 -2.53 0.90 -16.41
C GLU A 75 -1.58 -0.09 -17.12
N PRO A 76 -1.87 -1.39 -17.12
CA PRO A 76 -1.10 -2.35 -17.90
C PRO A 76 -1.34 -2.15 -19.39
N ILE A 77 -0.26 -2.13 -20.17
CA ILE A 77 -0.32 -2.03 -21.64
C ILE A 77 -0.45 -3.42 -22.27
N GLN A 78 -1.02 -3.51 -23.47
CA GLN A 78 -1.05 -4.79 -24.20
C GLN A 78 0.38 -5.27 -24.51
N GLY A 79 0.68 -6.54 -24.22
CA GLY A 79 2.01 -7.11 -24.45
C GLY A 79 3.08 -6.60 -23.49
N TYR A 80 2.69 -6.11 -22.30
CA TYR A 80 3.62 -5.62 -21.28
C TYR A 80 4.71 -6.64 -20.91
N GLU A 81 4.44 -7.93 -21.10
CA GLU A 81 5.36 -9.03 -20.80
C GLU A 81 6.66 -8.96 -21.59
N HIS A 82 6.62 -8.33 -22.77
CA HIS A 82 7.77 -8.18 -23.66
C HIS A 82 8.29 -6.74 -23.71
N ASN A 83 7.72 -5.84 -22.91
CA ASN A 83 8.12 -4.43 -22.87
C ASN A 83 9.05 -4.17 -21.68
N GLU A 84 10.36 -4.28 -21.90
CA GLU A 84 11.36 -4.10 -20.85
C GLU A 84 11.29 -2.71 -20.20
N GLU A 85 11.01 -1.65 -20.97
CA GLU A 85 10.90 -0.29 -20.43
C GLU A 85 9.75 -0.19 -19.41
N PHE A 86 8.59 -0.75 -19.75
CA PHE A 86 7.45 -0.84 -18.86
C PHE A 86 7.78 -1.66 -17.60
N LEU A 87 8.39 -2.84 -17.77
CA LEU A 87 8.76 -3.71 -16.66
C LEU A 87 9.80 -3.05 -15.73
N ARG A 88 10.73 -2.25 -16.26
CA ARG A 88 11.70 -1.49 -15.47
C ARG A 88 11.04 -0.36 -14.67
N LYS A 89 10.09 0.36 -15.28
CA LYS A 89 9.29 1.37 -14.55
C LYS A 89 8.50 0.73 -13.40
N MET A 90 7.87 -0.41 -13.67
CA MET A 90 7.15 -1.16 -12.63
C MET A 90 8.10 -1.72 -11.56
N HIS A 91 9.27 -2.24 -11.94
CA HIS A 91 10.29 -2.68 -10.99
C HIS A 91 10.70 -1.57 -10.03
N HIS A 92 11.00 -0.39 -10.56
CA HIS A 92 11.37 0.78 -9.76
C HIS A 92 10.30 1.10 -8.72
N VAL A 93 9.05 1.29 -9.17
CA VAL A 93 7.95 1.70 -8.31
C VAL A 93 7.58 0.60 -7.30
N LEU A 94 7.62 -0.68 -7.70
CA LEU A 94 7.17 -1.77 -6.86
C LEU A 94 8.22 -2.26 -5.84
N LEU A 95 9.50 -2.14 -6.16
CA LEU A 95 10.59 -2.80 -5.43
C LEU A 95 11.68 -1.86 -4.94
N GLU A 96 11.95 -0.76 -5.63
CA GLU A 96 13.09 0.11 -5.29
C GLU A 96 12.71 1.28 -4.38
N VAL A 97 11.43 1.67 -4.34
CA VAL A 97 10.96 2.78 -3.50
C VAL A 97 10.51 2.26 -2.13
N GLU A 98 11.23 2.65 -1.09
CA GLU A 98 10.98 2.27 0.30
C GLU A 98 10.53 3.47 1.14
N VAL A 99 9.40 3.37 1.83
CA VAL A 99 8.98 4.35 2.83
C VAL A 99 9.54 3.94 4.17
N LEU A 100 10.48 4.71 4.73
CA LEU A 100 11.13 4.41 6.00
C LEU A 100 10.31 4.91 7.19
N GLU A 101 9.78 6.12 7.11
CA GLU A 101 8.95 6.74 8.14
C GLU A 101 7.70 7.35 7.49
N GLY A 102 6.56 7.25 8.18
CA GLY A 102 5.29 7.75 7.67
C GLY A 102 4.08 7.20 8.40
N THR A 103 2.90 7.34 7.80
CA THR A 103 1.65 6.77 8.30
C THR A 103 0.78 6.24 7.16
N LEU A 104 -0.08 5.30 7.51
CA LEU A 104 -1.15 4.80 6.65
C LEU A 104 -2.48 5.12 7.31
N GLN A 105 -3.37 5.81 6.61
CA GLN A 105 -4.67 6.15 7.13
C GLN A 105 -5.77 5.28 6.54
N CYS A 106 -6.59 4.65 7.39
CA CYS A 106 -7.82 4.01 6.94
C CYS A 106 -8.87 5.07 6.55
N PRO A 107 -9.39 5.07 5.30
CA PRO A 107 -10.33 6.09 4.85
C PRO A 107 -11.69 6.03 5.56
N GLU A 108 -12.14 4.84 5.97
CA GLU A 108 -13.44 4.65 6.66
C GLU A 108 -13.38 5.05 8.15
N SER A 109 -12.32 4.63 8.86
CA SER A 109 -12.20 4.85 10.31
C SER A 109 -11.41 6.08 10.68
N GLY A 110 -10.57 6.59 9.78
CA GLY A 110 -9.59 7.64 10.04
C GLY A 110 -8.37 7.19 10.84
N ARG A 111 -8.28 5.89 11.20
CA ARG A 111 -7.17 5.35 12.01
C ARG A 111 -5.85 5.46 11.25
N LEU A 112 -4.82 5.88 11.97
CA LEU A 112 -3.44 5.92 11.49
C LEU A 112 -2.69 4.66 11.94
N PHE A 113 -1.94 4.07 11.03
CA PHE A 113 -0.98 3.01 11.28
C PHE A 113 0.42 3.58 11.00
N PRO A 114 1.25 3.80 12.03
CA PRO A 114 2.57 4.39 11.83
C PRO A 114 3.49 3.42 11.10
N ILE A 115 4.35 3.96 10.24
CA ILE A 115 5.46 3.28 9.59
C ILE A 115 6.72 3.77 10.28
N SER A 116 7.52 2.86 10.82
CA SER A 116 8.86 3.19 11.31
C SER A 116 9.87 2.15 10.89
N ARG A 117 11.06 2.60 10.47
CA ARG A 117 12.15 1.78 9.91
C ARG A 117 11.66 0.86 8.78
N GLY A 118 10.74 1.35 7.96
CA GLY A 118 10.13 0.60 6.86
C GLY A 118 9.15 -0.50 7.28
N ILE A 119 8.71 -0.50 8.54
CA ILE A 119 7.76 -1.48 9.06
C ILE A 119 6.47 -0.78 9.49
N PRO A 120 5.34 -1.03 8.79
CA PRO A 120 4.04 -0.53 9.23
C PRO A 120 3.55 -1.31 10.46
N ASN A 121 3.12 -0.59 11.50
CA ASN A 121 2.44 -1.18 12.66
C ASN A 121 0.93 -1.23 12.43
N MET A 122 0.43 -2.40 12.04
CA MET A 122 -0.99 -2.65 11.76
C MET A 122 -1.77 -3.22 12.96
N LEU A 123 -1.15 -3.30 14.15
CA LEU A 123 -1.79 -3.87 15.33
C LEU A 123 -2.86 -2.93 15.91
N LEU A 124 -3.95 -3.52 16.40
CA LEU A 124 -5.03 -2.85 17.11
C LEU A 124 -4.96 -3.26 18.59
N SER A 125 -5.09 -2.32 19.52
CA SER A 125 -5.37 -2.71 20.92
C SER A 125 -6.83 -3.14 21.07
N ASP A 126 -7.13 -3.91 22.12
CA ASP A 126 -8.50 -4.34 22.44
C ASP A 126 -9.40 -3.12 22.69
N GLU A 127 -8.90 -2.14 23.43
CA GLU A 127 -9.60 -0.89 23.75
C GLU A 127 -9.90 -0.05 22.51
N GLU A 128 -8.95 0.06 21.57
CA GLU A 128 -9.18 0.75 20.31
C GLU A 128 -10.19 0.00 19.43
N THR A 129 -10.19 -1.32 19.49
CA THR A 129 -11.16 -2.15 18.76
C THR A 129 -12.58 -1.87 19.25
N GLU A 130 -12.78 -1.74 20.56
CA GLU A 130 -14.06 -1.42 21.18
C GLU A 130 -14.54 0.01 20.86
N ILE A 131 -13.64 0.99 20.97
CA ILE A 131 -13.94 2.41 20.64
C ILE A 131 -14.36 2.55 19.17
N LEU A 132 -13.65 1.88 18.25
CA LEU A 132 -14.00 1.91 16.82
C LEU A 132 -15.38 1.29 16.54
N ILE A 133 -15.73 0.21 17.24
CA ILE A 133 -17.06 -0.39 17.18
C ILE A 133 -18.12 0.60 17.69
N TYR A 134 -17.86 1.28 18.81
CA TYR A 134 -18.78 2.26 19.39
C TYR A 134 -19.03 3.46 18.47
N LEU A 135 -17.97 4.10 17.96
CA LEU A 135 -18.08 5.26 17.07
C LEU A 135 -18.83 4.93 15.78
N LYS A 136 -18.63 3.72 15.25
CA LYS A 136 -19.39 3.25 14.08
C LYS A 136 -20.88 3.04 14.35
N LYS A 137 -21.26 2.45 15.49
CA LYS A 137 -22.67 2.34 15.90
C LYS A 137 -23.33 3.71 15.98
N LYS A 138 -22.61 4.72 16.49
CA LYS A 138 -23.08 6.10 16.57
C LYS A 138 -23.23 6.77 15.19
N LYS A 139 -22.27 6.57 14.26
CA LYS A 139 -22.38 7.06 12.88
C LYS A 139 -23.56 6.44 12.13
N LYS A 140 -23.76 5.12 12.22
CA LYS A 140 -24.92 4.45 11.59
C LYS A 140 -26.27 4.97 12.09
N LYS A 141 -26.41 5.21 13.41
CA LYS A 141 -27.63 5.79 14.00
C LYS A 141 -27.92 7.24 13.61
N LYS A 142 -26.90 8.00 13.19
CA LYS A 142 -27.09 9.38 12.71
C LYS A 142 -27.49 9.47 11.23
N LEU A 143 -27.32 8.38 10.47
CA LEU A 143 -27.66 8.29 9.05
C LEU A 143 -28.98 7.53 8.80
N SER A 144 -29.67 7.10 9.85
CA SER A 144 -31.00 6.46 9.85
C SER A 144 -32.02 7.38 10.49
#